data_AF-A0A920H4H7-F1
#
_entry.id   AF-A0A920H4H7-F1
#
_cell.length_a   1.000
_cell.length_b   1.000
_cell.length_c   1.000
_cell.angle_alpha   90.00
_cell.angle_beta   90.00
_cell.angle_gamma   90.00
#
_symmetry.space_group_name_H-M   'P 1'
#
loop_
_entity.id
_entity.type
_entity.pdbx_description
1 polymer ?
#
loop_
_entity_poly.entity_id
_entity_poly.type
_entity_poly.pdbx_seq_one_letter_code
_entity_poly.pdbx_strand_id
1 'polypeptide(L)' 'MEGKSQIILTCDRYPKEVSGLEERLKSRFGWGLTQSIEPPDLETRVAILKKKAAALSG' A
#
# COMPACT_ATOMS: atom_id res chain seq x y z
N MET A 1 17.46 20.72 -12.56
CA MET A 1 16.30 19.83 -12.63
C MET A 1 16.37 18.91 -11.43
N GLU A 2 15.57 19.14 -10.40
CA GLU A 2 15.44 18.19 -9.29
C GLU A 2 14.91 16.86 -9.85
N GLY A 3 15.67 15.78 -9.66
CA GLY A 3 15.34 14.46 -10.19
C GLY A 3 14.03 13.96 -9.59
N LYS A 4 13.05 13.67 -10.45
CA LYS A 4 11.78 13.03 -10.06
C LYS A 4 12.04 11.57 -9.70
N SER A 5 12.49 11.33 -8.47
CA SER A 5 12.60 9.98 -7.93
C SER A 5 11.22 9.55 -7.42
N GLN A 6 10.65 8.51 -8.02
CA GLN A 6 9.41 7.92 -7.54
C GLN A 6 9.70 7.07 -6.30
N ILE A 7 9.00 7.35 -5.20
CA ILE A 7 9.13 6.62 -3.94
C ILE A 7 7.77 6.00 -3.63
N ILE A 8 7.76 4.68 -3.39
CA ILE A 8 6.57 3.93 -2.95
C ILE A 8 6.87 3.38 -1.57
N LEU A 9 5.96 3.61 -0.62
CA LEU A 9 6.08 3.17 0.77
C LEU A 9 4.80 2.41 1.13
N THR A 10 4.95 1.33 1.89
CA THR A 10 3.83 0.55 2.42
C THR A 10 3.90 0.53 3.94
N CYS A 11 2.76 0.64 4.61
CA CYS A 11 2.66 0.55 6.05
C CYS A 11 1.35 -0.14 6.43
N ASP A 12 1.36 -0.92 7.52
CA ASP A 12 0.17 -1.59 8.04
C ASP A 12 -0.79 -0.62 8.75
N ARG A 13 -0.35 0.62 9.01
CA ARG A 13 -1.12 1.68 9.69
C ARG A 13 -0.92 3.02 8.98
N TYR A 14 -1.79 3.99 9.28
CA TYR A 14 -1.61 5.32 8.71
C TYR A 14 -0.32 5.98 9.26
N PRO A 15 0.42 6.76 8.47
CA PRO A 15 1.64 7.45 8.90
C PRO A 15 1.53 8.20 10.24
N LYS A 16 0.37 8.81 10.51
CA LYS A 16 0.08 9.54 11.75
C LYS A 16 0.10 8.65 13.00
N GLU A 17 -0.16 7.35 12.84
CA GLU A 17 -0.29 6.36 13.91
C GLU A 17 1.01 5.59 14.17
N VAL A 18 2.04 5.79 13.32
CA VAL A 18 3.34 5.13 13.46
C VAL A 18 4.12 5.79 14.59
N SER A 19 4.32 5.07 15.69
CA SER A 19 5.17 5.48 16.80
C SER A 19 6.64 5.51 16.39
N GLY A 20 7.36 6.55 16.80
CA GLY A 20 8.80 6.71 16.48
C GLY A 20 9.10 7.34 15.12
N LEU A 21 8.07 7.67 14.32
CA LEU A 21 8.25 8.41 13.09
C LEU A 21 8.35 9.93 13.36
N GLU A 22 9.37 10.58 12.79
CA GLU A 22 9.56 12.02 12.90
C GLU A 22 8.40 12.82 12.28
N GLU A 23 8.05 13.95 12.89
CA GLU A 23 6.90 14.77 12.46
C GLU A 23 7.03 15.27 11.01
N ARG A 24 8.25 15.60 10.57
CA ARG A 24 8.50 15.99 9.17
C ARG A 24 8.16 14.88 8.17
N LEU A 25 8.38 13.61 8.53
CA LEU A 25 8.09 12.47 7.68
C LEU A 25 6.59 12.19 7.64
N LYS A 26 5.89 12.31 8.78
CA LYS A 26 4.42 12.24 8.83
C LYS A 26 3.77 13.26 7.91
N SER A 27 4.25 14.52 7.97
CA SER A 27 3.80 15.58 7.08
C SER A 27 4.10 15.26 5.61
N ARG A 28 5.32 14.80 5.31
CA ARG A 28 5.75 14.47 3.95
C ARG A 28 4.92 13.36 3.31
N PHE A 29 4.59 12.31 4.06
CA PHE A 29 3.77 11.20 3.56
C PHE A 29 2.33 11.63 3.27
N GLY A 30 1.81 12.62 3.99
CA GLY A 30 0.50 13.21 3.71
C GLY A 30 0.44 14.03 2.41
N TRP A 31 1.58 14.42 1.83
CA TRP A 31 1.61 15.19 0.58
C TRP A 31 1.59 14.32 -0.68
N GLY A 32 1.67 12.99 -0.52
CA GLY A 32 1.63 12.02 -1.61
C GLY A 32 0.25 11.41 -1.82
N LEU A 33 0.16 10.48 -2.76
CA LEU A 33 -1.02 9.63 -2.92
C LEU A 33 -1.05 8.60 -1.79
N THR A 34 -2.03 8.72 -0.90
CA THR A 34 -2.27 7.75 0.18
C THR A 34 -3.50 6.93 -0.17
N GLN A 35 -3.36 5.61 -0.24
CA GLN A 35 -4.48 4.69 -0.48
C GLN A 35 -4.41 3.55 0.52
N SER A 36 -5.52 3.28 1.21
CA SER A 36 -5.65 2.10 2.07
C SER A 36 -5.97 0.87 1.24
N ILE A 37 -5.50 -0.27 1.71
CA ILE A 37 -5.87 -1.58 1.16
C ILE A 37 -6.88 -2.18 2.13
N GLU A 38 -8.13 -2.24 1.70
CA GLU A 38 -9.20 -2.88 2.46
C GLU A 38 -9.30 -4.36 2.11
N PRO A 39 -9.81 -5.21 3.02
CA PRO A 39 -10.11 -6.60 2.70
C PRO A 39 -11.03 -6.72 1.48
N PRO A 40 -10.71 -7.58 0.50
CA PRO A 40 -11.55 -7.75 -0.69
C PRO A 40 -12.90 -8.39 -0.35
N ASP A 41 -13.92 -8.05 -1.13
CA ASP A 41 -15.22 -8.70 -1.07
C ASP A 41 -15.16 -10.17 -1.51
N LEU A 42 -16.27 -10.90 -1.35
CA LEU A 42 -16.33 -12.33 -1.67
C LEU A 42 -15.99 -12.59 -3.15
N GLU A 43 -16.53 -11.78 -4.06
CA GLU A 43 -16.32 -11.93 -5.50
C GLU A 43 -14.83 -11.78 -5.85
N THR A 44 -14.21 -10.72 -5.34
CA THR A 44 -12.78 -10.43 -5.53
C THR A 44 -11.91 -11.51 -4.88
N ARG A 45 -12.28 -12.02 -3.70
CA ARG A 45 -11.58 -13.15 -3.05
C ARG A 45 -11.59 -14.40 -3.92
N VAL A 46 -12.72 -14.73 -4.53
CA VAL A 46 -12.85 -15.89 -5.45
C VAL A 46 -11.99 -15.66 -6.70
N ALA A 47 -12.01 -14.46 -7.27
CA ALA A 47 -11.16 -14.12 -8.41
C ALA A 47 -9.66 -14.25 -8.10
N ILE A 48 -9.22 -13.76 -6.94
CA ILE A 48 -7.84 -13.91 -6.46
C ILE A 48 -7.48 -15.40 -6.33
N LEU A 49 -8.36 -16.21 -5.73
CA LEU A 49 -8.12 -17.64 -5.54
C LEU A 49 -7.96 -18.37 -6.88
N LYS A 50 -8.88 -18.14 -7.83
CA LYS A 50 -8.83 -18.73 -9.18
C LYS A 50 -7.52 -18.34 -9.89
N LYS A 51 -7.12 -17.07 -9.83
CA LYS A 51 -5.87 -16.58 -10.42
C LYS A 51 -4.63 -17.24 -9.80
N LYS A 52 -4.60 -17.39 -8.48
CA LYS A 52 -3.50 -18.09 -7.78
C LYS A 52 -3.43 -19.58 -8.15
N ALA A 53 -4.57 -20.26 -8.20
CA ALA A 53 -4.64 -21.68 -8.58
C ALA A 53 -4.09 -21.90 -10.00
N ALA A 54 -4.53 -21.08 -10.96
CA ALA A 54 -4.04 -21.13 -12.35
C ALA A 54 -2.53 -20.91 -12.46
N ALA A 55 -1.96 -20.02 -11.64
CA ALA A 55 -0.53 -19.73 -11.63
C ALA A 55 0.33 -20.85 -10.99
N LEU A 56 -0.26 -21.70 -10.14
CA LEU A 56 0.42 -22.81 -9.47
C LEU A 56 0.29 -24.14 -10.21
N SER A 57 -0.64 -24.25 -11.15
CA SER A 57 -0.89 -25.46 -11.94
C SER A 57 -0.01 -25.60 -13.18
N GLY A 58 1.08 -24.83 -13.28
CA GLY A 58 2.12 -24.94 -14.32
C GLY A 58 3.50 -25.05 -13.69
#